data_AF-A0AAN7URU5-F1
#
_entry.id   AF-A0AAN7URU5-F1
#
_cell.length_a   1.000
_cell.length_b   1.000
_cell.length_c   1.000
_cell.angle_alpha   90.00
_cell.angle_beta   90.00
_cell.angle_gamma   90.00
#
_symmetry.space_group_name_H-M   'P 1'
#
loop_
_entity.id
_entity.type
_entity.pdbx_description
1 polymer ?
#
loop_
_entity_poly.entity_id
_entity_poly.type
_entity_poly.pdbx_seq_one_letter_code
_entity_poly.pdbx_strand_id
1 'polypeptide(L)'
;MPTPSHTSDYSEPTTAILLPAFTIIEKITPAAVPLLISEYINHAPTAKSPLAPITLPRSLSLPTLPNAQQLLARPSPHRALILLCSHKTRDARCGQSAPILRKELERHLRPLGLFRDLDDERPGGVGIYFINHVGGHKYSANMMVYRRPDAFGIDAVERGKLPPNEEIQIKKAVQKKMETPVVNDAEGMTNEGKPKQENGGEEDDDMGAGQCIWLARIRPEDCENIVKYTVLQGKVVKPGSQLRGGFDRTKGLMSW
;
A
#
# COMPACT_ATOMS: atom_id res chain seq x y z
N MET A 1 -2.37 -7.22 -7.91
CA MET A 1 -3.19 -6.55 -8.91
C MET A 1 -3.29 -7.47 -10.11
N PRO A 2 -4.47 -8.01 -10.43
CA PRO A 2 -4.62 -8.81 -11.64
C PRO A 2 -4.35 -7.93 -12.86
N THR A 3 -3.55 -8.42 -13.81
CA THR A 3 -3.79 -8.10 -15.22
C THR A 3 -5.07 -8.84 -15.59
N PRO A 4 -6.19 -8.17 -15.89
CA PRO A 4 -7.51 -8.80 -15.99
C PRO A 4 -7.59 -9.98 -16.97
N SER A 5 -6.63 -10.12 -17.88
CA SER A 5 -6.78 -10.97 -19.05
C SER A 5 -5.58 -11.85 -19.39
N HIS A 6 -4.42 -11.72 -18.72
CA HIS A 6 -3.17 -12.39 -19.13
C HIS A 6 -2.83 -12.22 -20.63
N THR A 7 -3.43 -11.25 -21.32
CA THR A 7 -3.16 -10.99 -22.73
C THR A 7 -1.91 -10.13 -22.83
N SER A 8 -1.14 -10.34 -23.89
CA SER A 8 -0.14 -9.39 -24.36
C SER A 8 -0.77 -8.29 -25.25
N ASP A 9 -2.10 -8.18 -25.24
CA ASP A 9 -2.82 -7.23 -26.05
C ASP A 9 -2.95 -5.90 -25.31
N TYR A 10 -2.29 -4.87 -25.84
CA TYR A 10 -2.32 -3.52 -25.30
C TYR A 10 -3.65 -2.79 -25.56
N SER A 11 -4.59 -3.42 -26.26
CA SER A 11 -5.95 -2.90 -26.45
C SER A 11 -6.81 -2.97 -25.19
N GLU A 12 -6.48 -3.88 -24.26
CA GLU A 12 -7.24 -4.07 -23.03
C GLU A 12 -6.76 -3.14 -21.90
N PRO A 13 -7.69 -2.59 -21.11
CA PRO A 13 -7.34 -1.73 -19.98
C PRO A 13 -6.61 -2.52 -18.88
N THR A 14 -5.61 -1.88 -18.29
CA THR A 14 -4.90 -2.38 -17.11
C THR A 14 -5.19 -1.53 -15.86
N THR A 15 -4.71 -1.99 -14.72
CA THR A 15 -4.73 -1.25 -13.45
C THR A 15 -3.29 -0.92 -13.07
N ALA A 16 -3.07 0.12 -12.28
CA ALA A 16 -1.78 0.47 -11.67
C ALA A 16 -1.96 0.82 -10.19
N ILE A 17 -0.97 0.50 -9.34
CA ILE A 17 -0.85 1.12 -8.02
C ILE A 17 0.22 2.20 -8.11
N LEU A 18 -0.16 3.45 -7.90
CA LEU A 18 0.73 4.59 -7.82
C LEU A 18 1.32 4.70 -6.41
N LEU A 19 2.64 4.53 -6.32
CA LEU A 19 3.42 4.67 -5.09
C LEU A 19 4.36 5.88 -5.21
N PRO A 20 4.60 6.64 -4.13
CA PRO A 20 4.11 6.43 -2.76
C PRO A 20 2.67 6.89 -2.50
N ALA A 21 1.87 7.27 -3.51
CA ALA A 21 0.51 7.75 -3.28
C ALA A 21 -0.47 6.72 -2.67
N PHE A 22 -0.15 5.42 -2.71
CA PHE A 22 -1.09 4.35 -2.37
C PHE A 22 -2.44 4.48 -3.09
N THR A 23 -2.42 4.94 -4.35
CA THR A 23 -3.63 5.14 -5.16
C THR A 23 -3.70 4.07 -6.23
N ILE A 24 -4.82 3.35 -6.32
CA ILE A 24 -5.13 2.41 -7.38
C ILE A 24 -5.77 3.20 -8.52
N ILE A 25 -5.23 3.06 -9.74
CA ILE A 25 -5.74 3.68 -10.95
C ILE A 25 -6.15 2.58 -11.92
N GLU A 26 -7.44 2.52 -12.23
CA GLU A 26 -8.05 1.50 -13.08
C GLU A 26 -8.32 2.05 -14.48
N LYS A 27 -8.57 1.14 -15.43
CA LYS A 27 -8.94 1.45 -16.82
C LYS A 27 -7.84 2.16 -17.62
N ILE A 28 -6.58 1.88 -17.33
CA ILE A 28 -5.43 2.46 -18.03
C ILE A 28 -5.26 1.80 -19.39
N THR A 29 -5.34 2.60 -20.45
CA THR A 29 -5.01 2.20 -21.82
C THR A 29 -3.76 2.95 -22.30
N PRO A 30 -3.05 2.49 -23.35
CA PRO A 30 -1.90 3.24 -23.90
C PRO A 30 -2.24 4.68 -24.29
N ALA A 31 -3.46 4.93 -24.78
CA ALA A 31 -3.94 6.26 -25.13
C ALA A 31 -4.14 7.18 -23.92
N ALA A 32 -4.40 6.62 -22.73
CA ALA A 32 -4.57 7.37 -21.50
C ALA A 32 -3.26 7.72 -20.78
N VAL A 33 -2.11 7.21 -21.25
CA VAL A 33 -0.80 7.42 -20.61
C VAL A 33 -0.41 8.90 -20.48
N PRO A 34 -0.58 9.78 -21.49
CA PRO A 34 -0.24 11.19 -21.32
C PRO A 34 -1.03 11.86 -20.19
N LEU A 35 -2.33 11.57 -20.09
CA LEU A 35 -3.20 12.09 -19.03
C LEU A 35 -2.86 11.48 -17.66
N LEU A 36 -2.54 10.19 -17.63
CA LEU A 36 -2.05 9.51 -16.43
C LEU A 36 -0.79 10.19 -15.89
N ILE A 37 0.14 10.58 -16.77
CA ILE A 37 1.36 11.28 -16.38
C ILE A 37 1.05 12.68 -15.87
N SER A 38 0.31 13.48 -16.64
CA SER A 38 0.06 14.89 -16.29
C SER A 38 -0.77 15.04 -15.02
N GLU A 39 -1.85 14.26 -14.88
CA GLU A 39 -2.85 14.49 -13.83
C GLU A 39 -2.64 13.63 -12.57
N TYR A 40 -1.97 12.48 -12.68
CA TYR A 40 -1.73 11.59 -11.53
C TYR A 40 -0.26 11.53 -11.13
N ILE A 41 0.64 11.15 -12.03
CA ILE A 41 2.04 10.88 -11.68
C ILE A 41 2.75 12.15 -11.24
N ASN A 42 2.59 13.25 -11.99
CA ASN A 42 3.24 14.52 -11.69
C ASN A 42 2.73 15.19 -10.41
N HIS A 43 1.49 14.88 -10.00
CA HIS A 43 0.87 15.42 -8.79
C HIS A 43 1.00 14.48 -7.58
N ALA A 44 1.53 13.27 -7.77
CA ALA A 44 1.75 12.33 -6.69
C ALA A 44 2.86 12.78 -5.73
N PRO A 45 2.77 12.43 -4.44
CA PRO A 45 3.88 12.63 -3.51
C PRO A 45 5.13 11.88 -3.97
N THR A 46 6.28 12.39 -3.57
CA THR A 46 7.59 11.77 -3.80
C THR A 46 8.19 11.30 -2.46
N ALA A 47 9.36 10.67 -2.52
CA ALA A 47 10.11 10.28 -1.33
C ALA A 47 10.47 11.46 -0.39
N LYS A 48 10.43 12.70 -0.88
CA LYS A 48 10.75 13.93 -0.14
C LYS A 48 9.53 14.78 0.19
N SER A 49 8.35 14.43 -0.31
CA SER A 49 7.14 15.20 -0.05
C SER A 49 6.74 15.07 1.43
N PRO A 50 6.26 16.15 2.08
CA PRO A 50 5.80 16.09 3.47
C PRO A 50 4.63 15.12 3.61
N LEU A 51 4.42 14.57 4.80
CA LEU A 51 3.21 13.80 5.12
C LEU A 51 2.02 14.76 5.21
N ALA A 52 1.22 14.77 4.15
CA ALA A 52 0.02 15.56 4.05
C ALA A 52 -1.04 14.76 3.28
N PRO A 53 -2.34 15.04 3.49
CA PRO A 53 -3.41 14.41 2.75
C PRO A 53 -3.22 14.56 1.23
N ILE A 54 -3.34 13.46 0.50
CA ILE A 54 -3.16 13.44 -0.95
C ILE A 54 -4.48 13.79 -1.62
N THR A 55 -4.44 14.81 -2.48
CA THR A 55 -5.58 15.18 -3.32
C THR A 55 -5.27 14.81 -4.76
N LEU A 56 -5.80 13.67 -5.22
CA LEU A 56 -5.75 13.26 -6.62
C LEU A 56 -7.18 13.17 -7.19
N PRO A 57 -7.39 13.48 -8.49
CA PRO A 57 -8.70 13.41 -9.11
C PRO A 57 -9.26 11.97 -9.04
N ARG A 58 -10.43 11.74 -8.44
CA ARG A 58 -11.08 10.41 -8.49
C ARG A 58 -11.42 9.99 -9.92
N SER A 59 -11.89 11.00 -10.65
CA SER A 59 -12.52 11.00 -11.97
C SER A 59 -11.77 11.70 -13.11
N LEU A 60 -11.24 11.07 -14.18
CA LEU A 60 -10.80 11.81 -15.37
C LEU A 60 -11.30 11.19 -16.67
N SER A 61 -11.94 12.01 -17.51
CA SER A 61 -12.44 11.61 -18.83
C SER A 61 -11.48 12.06 -19.94
N LEU A 62 -11.22 11.21 -20.93
CA LEU A 62 -10.45 11.60 -22.12
C LEU A 62 -11.36 12.33 -23.13
N PRO A 63 -11.09 13.61 -23.47
CA PRO A 63 -11.95 14.38 -24.38
C PRO A 63 -11.89 13.90 -25.84
N THR A 64 -10.81 13.23 -26.24
CA THR A 64 -10.41 13.04 -27.65
C THR A 64 -10.78 11.69 -28.26
N LEU A 65 -11.48 10.80 -27.53
CA LEU A 65 -11.83 9.47 -28.02
C LEU A 65 -13.36 9.23 -28.00
N PRO A 66 -13.93 8.60 -29.04
CA PRO A 66 -15.30 8.10 -28.97
C PRO A 66 -15.39 7.03 -27.87
N ASN A 67 -16.44 7.10 -27.03
CA ASN A 67 -16.74 6.26 -25.86
C ASN A 67 -16.23 6.72 -24.48
N ALA A 68 -15.77 7.97 -24.31
CA ALA A 68 -15.50 8.60 -23.00
C ALA A 68 -14.77 7.66 -22.02
N GLN A 69 -13.64 7.10 -22.44
CA GLN A 69 -12.82 6.29 -21.54
C GLN A 69 -12.41 7.14 -20.32
N GLN A 70 -12.65 6.58 -19.14
CA GLN A 70 -12.51 7.26 -17.87
C GLN A 70 -11.49 6.53 -17.00
N LEU A 71 -10.45 7.24 -16.58
CA LEU A 71 -9.52 6.77 -15.55
C LEU A 71 -10.21 6.88 -14.18
N LEU A 72 -10.16 5.80 -13.42
CA LEU A 72 -10.76 5.74 -12.08
C LEU A 72 -9.65 5.60 -11.05
N ALA A 73 -9.53 6.59 -10.17
CA ALA A 73 -8.58 6.56 -9.08
C ALA A 73 -9.29 6.38 -7.74
N ARG A 74 -8.78 5.45 -6.94
CA ARG A 74 -9.25 5.18 -5.58
C ARG A 74 -8.10 4.91 -4.63
N PRO A 75 -8.23 5.23 -3.34
CA PRO A 75 -7.30 4.79 -2.30
C PRO A 75 -7.10 3.27 -2.29
N SER A 76 -5.85 2.83 -2.12
CA SER A 76 -5.55 1.44 -1.81
C SER A 76 -6.06 1.11 -0.41
N PRO A 77 -6.81 0.01 -0.24
CA PRO A 77 -7.34 -0.38 1.07
C PRO A 77 -6.23 -0.83 2.03
N HIS A 78 -5.04 -1.18 1.53
CA HIS A 78 -3.98 -1.79 2.33
C HIS A 78 -3.18 -0.76 3.15
N ARG A 79 -2.74 -1.17 4.35
CA ARG A 79 -1.85 -0.34 5.20
C ARG A 79 -0.38 -0.50 4.84
N ALA A 80 0.00 -1.66 4.29
CA ALA A 80 1.35 -1.91 3.79
C ALA A 80 1.32 -2.83 2.57
N LEU A 81 2.34 -2.70 1.71
CA LEU A 81 2.56 -3.54 0.55
C LEU A 81 3.96 -4.14 0.61
N ILE A 82 4.06 -5.43 0.31
CA ILE A 82 5.32 -6.15 0.11
C ILE A 82 5.46 -6.47 -1.38
N LEU A 83 6.47 -5.92 -2.02
CA LEU A 83 6.76 -6.13 -3.43
C LEU A 83 7.98 -7.04 -3.57
N LEU A 84 7.81 -8.20 -4.20
CA LEU A 84 8.84 -9.21 -4.39
C LEU A 84 9.29 -9.23 -5.85
N CYS A 85 10.58 -9.04 -6.11
CA CYS A 85 11.12 -9.24 -7.45
C CYS A 85 10.99 -10.72 -7.82
N SER A 86 10.23 -11.03 -8.89
CA SER A 86 10.00 -12.40 -9.36
C SER A 86 10.61 -12.66 -10.74
N HIS A 87 11.47 -11.76 -11.21
CA HIS A 87 12.07 -11.84 -12.53
C HIS A 87 12.99 -13.06 -12.66
N LYS A 88 12.94 -13.73 -13.81
CA LYS A 88 13.70 -14.96 -14.10
C LYS A 88 14.81 -14.76 -15.12
N THR A 89 14.74 -13.70 -15.92
CA THR A 89 15.72 -13.39 -16.97
C THR A 89 16.94 -12.68 -16.40
N ARG A 90 18.12 -12.92 -16.99
CA ARG A 90 19.47 -12.52 -16.50
C ARG A 90 19.92 -13.18 -15.18
N ASP A 91 19.05 -13.31 -14.19
CA ASP A 91 19.31 -14.03 -12.92
C ASP A 91 18.00 -14.60 -12.37
N ALA A 92 17.91 -15.94 -12.28
CA ALA A 92 16.70 -16.63 -11.87
C ALA A 92 16.49 -16.67 -10.34
N ARG A 93 17.47 -16.28 -9.52
CA ARG A 93 17.40 -16.43 -8.05
C ARG A 93 16.23 -15.66 -7.45
N CYS A 94 15.91 -14.47 -7.97
CA CYS A 94 14.72 -13.73 -7.53
C CYS A 94 13.42 -14.46 -7.92
N GLY A 95 13.30 -14.92 -9.17
CA GLY A 95 12.15 -15.70 -9.62
C GLY A 95 11.97 -17.06 -8.93
N GLN A 96 13.04 -17.68 -8.42
CA GLN A 96 13.00 -18.91 -7.62
C GLN A 96 12.61 -18.64 -6.17
N SER A 97 13.15 -17.58 -5.57
CA SER A 97 12.93 -17.26 -4.15
C SER A 97 11.59 -16.59 -3.88
N ALA A 98 11.09 -15.75 -4.79
CA ALA A 98 9.88 -14.96 -4.55
C ALA A 98 8.64 -15.79 -4.14
N PRO A 99 8.31 -16.94 -4.80
CA PRO A 99 7.19 -17.77 -4.38
C PRO A 99 7.37 -18.40 -2.99
N ILE A 100 8.62 -18.74 -2.62
CA ILE A 100 8.95 -19.30 -1.30
C ILE A 100 8.79 -18.23 -0.22
N LEU A 101 9.36 -17.05 -0.46
CA LEU A 101 9.24 -15.91 0.45
C LEU A 101 7.79 -15.46 0.63
N ARG A 102 7.00 -15.45 -0.46
CA ARG A 102 5.56 -15.16 -0.39
C ARG A 102 4.87 -16.14 0.57
N LYS A 103 5.06 -17.45 0.41
CA LYS A 103 4.45 -18.46 1.29
C LYS A 103 4.83 -18.27 2.76
N GLU A 104 6.09 -17.97 3.06
CA GLU A 104 6.53 -17.78 4.45
C GLU A 104 6.00 -16.47 5.05
N LEU A 105 5.97 -15.37 4.29
CA LEU A 105 5.34 -14.14 4.73
C LEU A 105 3.84 -14.34 5.00
N GLU A 106 3.14 -15.05 4.11
CA GLU A 106 1.74 -15.42 4.30
C GLU A 106 1.54 -16.22 5.60
N ARG A 107 2.42 -17.18 5.87
CA ARG A 107 2.38 -18.00 7.10
C ARG A 107 2.40 -17.15 8.36
N HIS A 108 3.14 -16.04 8.37
CA HIS A 108 3.21 -15.13 9.51
C HIS A 108 2.10 -14.06 9.54
N LEU A 109 1.58 -13.64 8.39
CA LEU A 109 0.52 -12.62 8.30
C LEU A 109 -0.90 -13.18 8.52
N ARG A 110 -1.14 -14.45 8.17
CA ARG A 110 -2.45 -15.10 8.33
C ARG A 110 -2.91 -15.21 9.78
N PRO A 111 -2.09 -15.66 10.76
CA PRO A 111 -2.49 -15.69 12.17
C PRO A 111 -2.86 -14.32 12.74
N LEU A 112 -2.27 -13.25 12.19
CA LEU A 112 -2.59 -11.88 12.58
C LEU A 112 -3.88 -11.36 11.93
N GLY A 113 -4.45 -12.07 10.96
CA GLY A 113 -5.59 -11.62 10.14
C GLY A 113 -5.24 -10.47 9.20
N LEU A 114 -3.95 -10.24 8.94
CA LEU A 114 -3.46 -9.10 8.16
C LEU A 114 -3.18 -9.42 6.70
N PHE A 115 -3.04 -10.70 6.34
CA PHE A 115 -2.83 -11.06 4.94
C PHE A 115 -4.01 -10.61 4.07
N ARG A 116 -3.69 -10.01 2.91
CA ARG A 116 -4.63 -9.66 1.85
C ARG A 116 -4.14 -10.28 0.55
N ASP A 117 -5.00 -11.07 -0.08
CA ASP A 117 -4.72 -11.61 -1.41
C ASP A 117 -5.02 -10.57 -2.50
N LEU A 118 -4.78 -10.93 -3.76
CA LEU A 118 -4.95 -10.03 -4.90
C LEU A 118 -6.38 -9.46 -5.04
N ASP A 119 -7.39 -10.25 -4.66
CA ASP A 119 -8.82 -9.92 -4.80
C ASP A 119 -9.46 -9.53 -3.46
N ASP A 120 -8.66 -9.40 -2.40
CA ASP A 120 -9.13 -9.07 -1.06
C ASP A 120 -9.19 -7.56 -0.84
N GLU A 121 -10.37 -6.98 -1.04
CA GLU A 121 -10.58 -5.54 -0.85
C GLU A 121 -10.88 -5.14 0.61
N ARG A 122 -10.74 -6.05 1.58
CA ARG A 122 -10.98 -5.71 2.98
C ARG A 122 -10.01 -4.61 3.42
N PRO A 123 -10.51 -3.58 4.13
CA PRO A 123 -9.68 -2.48 4.56
C PRO A 123 -8.53 -2.96 5.46
N GLY A 124 -7.43 -2.23 5.36
CA GLY A 124 -6.16 -2.47 5.99
C GLY A 124 -5.44 -3.74 5.53
N GLY A 125 -4.64 -4.31 6.43
CA GLY A 125 -3.82 -5.47 6.13
C GLY A 125 -2.62 -5.18 5.23
N VAL A 126 -2.05 -6.26 4.70
CA VAL A 126 -0.79 -6.31 3.95
C VAL A 126 -1.00 -7.06 2.65
N GLY A 127 -0.81 -6.38 1.52
CA GLY A 127 -0.78 -7.01 0.19
C GLY A 127 0.62 -7.50 -0.16
N ILE A 128 0.74 -8.69 -0.75
CA ILE A 128 2.00 -9.22 -1.27
C ILE A 128 1.91 -9.35 -2.79
N TYR A 129 2.77 -8.65 -3.52
CA TYR A 129 2.75 -8.62 -4.97
C TYR A 129 4.09 -9.01 -5.57
N PHE A 130 4.03 -9.73 -6.69
CA PHE A 130 5.19 -9.95 -7.54
C PHE A 130 5.39 -8.74 -8.46
N ILE A 131 6.65 -8.33 -8.61
CA ILE A 131 7.06 -7.24 -9.49
C ILE A 131 8.19 -7.70 -10.42
N ASN A 132 8.37 -6.95 -11.50
CA ASN A 132 9.48 -7.14 -12.44
C ASN A 132 10.84 -6.77 -11.82
N HIS A 133 11.89 -6.86 -12.64
CA HIS A 133 13.26 -6.60 -12.21
C HIS A 133 13.43 -5.18 -11.67
N VAL A 134 13.90 -5.06 -10.43
CA VAL A 134 14.19 -3.78 -9.75
C VAL A 134 15.68 -3.43 -9.72
N GLY A 135 16.53 -4.14 -10.47
CA GLY A 135 17.97 -4.06 -10.32
C GLY A 135 18.48 -4.93 -9.17
N GLY A 136 19.75 -4.76 -8.79
CA GLY A 136 20.32 -5.40 -7.59
C GLY A 136 20.35 -6.93 -7.62
N HIS A 137 20.40 -7.58 -8.80
CA HIS A 137 20.41 -9.05 -8.88
C HIS A 137 21.59 -9.72 -8.15
N LYS A 138 22.73 -9.02 -8.02
CA LYS A 138 23.88 -9.44 -7.19
C LYS A 138 23.46 -9.71 -5.73
N TYR A 139 22.39 -9.06 -5.28
CA TYR A 139 21.87 -9.11 -3.93
C TYR A 139 20.51 -9.83 -3.82
N SER A 140 20.12 -10.67 -4.80
CA SER A 140 18.90 -11.49 -4.68
C SER A 140 18.78 -12.21 -3.32
N ALA A 141 17.60 -12.34 -2.70
CA ALA A 141 16.26 -11.96 -3.14
C ALA A 141 15.90 -10.51 -2.77
N ASN A 142 15.30 -9.75 -3.71
CA ASN A 142 14.91 -8.35 -3.50
C ASN A 142 13.44 -8.23 -3.07
N MET A 143 13.19 -7.40 -2.05
CA MET A 143 11.87 -7.07 -1.53
C MET A 143 11.79 -5.58 -1.22
N MET A 144 10.68 -4.94 -1.57
CA MET A 144 10.38 -3.57 -1.15
C MET A 144 9.15 -3.58 -0.24
N VAL A 145 9.23 -2.89 0.89
CA VAL A 145 8.11 -2.75 1.83
C VAL A 145 7.69 -1.30 1.83
N TYR A 146 6.51 -1.02 1.29
CA TYR A 146 5.86 0.28 1.37
C TYR A 146 4.86 0.27 2.51
N ARG A 147 4.87 1.29 3.37
CA ARG A 147 4.01 1.38 4.55
C ARG A 147 3.40 2.77 4.66
N ARG A 148 2.12 2.83 5.02
CA ARG A 148 1.50 4.06 5.50
C ARG A 148 2.16 4.52 6.82
N PRO A 149 2.09 5.81 7.17
CA PRO A 149 2.52 6.28 8.49
C PRO A 149 1.81 5.51 9.60
N ASP A 150 2.57 5.07 10.61
CA ASP A 150 2.07 4.29 11.75
C ASP A 150 1.04 3.22 11.36
N ALA A 151 1.37 2.45 10.30
CA ALA A 151 0.44 1.59 9.57
C ALA A 151 -0.43 0.67 10.44
N PHE A 152 0.07 0.28 11.61
CA PHE A 152 -0.60 -0.64 12.53
C PHE A 152 -0.67 -0.12 13.98
N GLY A 153 -0.35 1.15 14.23
CA GLY A 153 -0.44 1.77 15.56
C GLY A 153 0.68 1.40 16.54
N ILE A 154 1.77 0.81 16.06
CA ILE A 154 2.79 0.19 16.92
C ILE A 154 4.23 0.53 16.52
N ASP A 155 4.42 1.59 15.74
CA ASP A 155 5.76 2.04 15.30
C ASP A 155 6.61 2.47 16.51
N ALA A 156 6.01 3.10 17.50
CA ALA A 156 6.66 3.55 18.73
C ALA A 156 6.95 2.41 19.75
N VAL A 157 6.36 1.22 19.57
CA VAL A 157 6.47 0.13 20.56
C VAL A 157 7.91 -0.41 20.64
N GLU A 158 8.46 -0.40 21.85
CA GLU A 158 9.76 -0.95 22.18
C GLU A 158 9.65 -2.39 22.71
N ARG A 159 9.65 -3.38 21.81
CA ARG A 159 9.48 -4.81 22.15
C ARG A 159 10.43 -5.32 23.24
N GLY A 160 11.65 -4.79 23.32
CA GLY A 160 12.64 -5.19 24.33
C GLY A 160 12.36 -4.66 25.75
N LYS A 161 11.44 -3.71 25.89
CA LYS A 161 11.00 -3.15 27.18
C LYS A 161 9.65 -3.71 27.64
N LEU A 162 9.00 -4.55 26.84
CA LEU A 162 7.73 -5.16 27.21
C LEU A 162 7.95 -6.25 28.27
N PRO A 163 7.09 -6.34 29.30
CA PRO A 163 7.12 -7.43 30.24
C PRO A 163 6.89 -8.78 29.54
N PRO A 164 7.43 -9.88 30.10
CA PRO A 164 7.21 -11.22 29.56
C PRO A 164 5.70 -11.50 29.50
N ASN A 165 5.20 -11.90 28.33
CA ASN A 165 3.79 -12.22 28.02
C ASN A 165 2.83 -11.06 27.72
N GLU A 166 3.29 -9.81 27.56
CA GLU A 166 2.40 -8.76 27.04
C GLU A 166 2.21 -8.87 25.52
N GLU A 167 0.97 -9.10 25.09
CA GLU A 167 0.60 -9.14 23.68
C GLU A 167 0.40 -7.72 23.13
N ILE A 168 1.09 -7.41 22.03
CA ILE A 168 0.97 -6.11 21.36
C ILE A 168 -0.36 -6.03 20.62
N GLN A 169 -1.18 -5.05 20.97
CA GLN A 169 -2.42 -4.77 20.26
C GLN A 169 -2.14 -4.09 18.92
N ILE A 170 -2.43 -4.80 17.83
CA ILE A 170 -2.28 -4.31 16.46
C ILE A 170 -3.59 -3.63 16.05
N LYS A 171 -3.54 -2.36 15.60
CA LYS A 171 -4.71 -1.71 15.00
C LYS A 171 -5.13 -2.48 13.75
N LYS A 172 -6.25 -3.22 13.83
CA LYS A 172 -6.93 -3.80 12.66
C LYS A 172 -7.92 -2.77 12.12
N ALA A 173 -8.05 -2.66 10.81
CA ALA A 173 -9.01 -1.73 10.23
C ALA A 173 -10.45 -2.12 10.62
N VAL A 174 -11.22 -1.14 11.12
CA VAL A 174 -12.63 -1.32 11.48
C VAL A 174 -13.46 -1.28 10.19
N GLN A 175 -14.29 -2.31 9.96
CA GLN A 175 -15.31 -2.27 8.91
C GLN A 175 -16.41 -1.29 9.33
N LYS A 176 -16.48 -0.12 8.68
CA LYS A 176 -17.63 0.76 8.80
C LYS A 176 -18.78 0.13 8.01
N LYS A 177 -19.88 -0.28 8.65
CA LYS A 177 -21.12 -0.63 7.95
C LYS A 177 -21.54 0.60 7.14
N MET A 178 -21.63 0.47 5.82
CA MET A 178 -22.39 1.43 5.00
C MET A 178 -23.86 1.25 5.36
N GLU A 179 -24.37 2.06 6.28
CA GLU A 179 -25.81 2.22 6.43
C GLU A 179 -26.28 3.12 5.29
N THR A 180 -27.11 2.56 4.40
CA THR A 180 -27.83 3.32 3.37
C THR A 180 -28.78 4.29 4.05
N PRO A 181 -28.76 5.59 3.72
CA PRO A 181 -29.72 6.53 4.26
C PRO A 181 -31.10 6.19 3.67
N VAL A 182 -31.99 5.69 4.52
CA VAL A 182 -33.42 5.62 4.22
C VAL A 182 -33.95 7.04 4.24
N VAL A 183 -34.24 7.58 3.06
CA VAL A 183 -35.00 8.82 2.90
C VAL A 183 -36.42 8.56 3.40
N ASN A 184 -36.79 9.21 4.51
CA ASN A 184 -38.18 9.36 4.92
C ASN A 184 -38.52 10.85 4.85
N ASP A 185 -39.40 11.18 3.90
CA ASP A 185 -40.06 12.47 3.81
C ASP A 185 -41.04 12.65 4.97
N ALA A 186 -40.88 13.70 5.77
CA ALA A 186 -41.97 14.34 6.51
C ALA A 186 -41.60 15.77 6.95
N GLU A 187 -42.57 16.65 6.78
CA GLU A 187 -42.53 18.11 6.92
C GLU A 187 -42.45 18.61 8.38
N GLY A 188 -41.94 19.85 8.57
CA GLY A 188 -42.48 20.77 9.60
C GLY A 188 -41.58 21.23 10.76
N MET A 189 -41.26 22.53 10.73
CA MET A 189 -41.07 23.50 11.85
C MET A 189 -39.90 23.41 12.88
N THR A 190 -39.04 24.44 12.80
CA THR A 190 -38.40 25.29 13.85
C THR A 190 -37.77 24.66 15.12
N ASN A 191 -36.46 24.86 15.31
CA ASN A 191 -35.92 25.67 16.41
C ASN A 191 -34.38 25.79 16.39
N GLU A 192 -33.90 26.94 16.85
CA GLU A 192 -32.49 27.26 17.13
C GLU A 192 -31.87 26.25 18.10
N GLY A 193 -30.69 25.72 17.77
CA GLY A 193 -29.93 24.84 18.63
C GLY A 193 -28.50 24.70 18.14
N LYS A 194 -27.54 25.20 18.93
CA LYS A 194 -26.09 25.06 18.74
C LYS A 194 -25.72 23.68 18.20
N PRO A 195 -24.84 23.56 17.19
CA PRO A 195 -24.32 22.25 16.81
C PRO A 195 -23.48 21.72 17.98
N LYS A 196 -23.98 20.63 18.58
CA LYS A 196 -23.18 19.72 19.41
C LYS A 196 -22.04 19.24 18.53
N GLN A 197 -20.80 19.50 18.95
CA GLN A 197 -19.62 18.81 18.42
C GLN A 197 -19.80 17.31 18.71
N GLU A 198 -20.28 16.58 17.72
CA GLU A 198 -20.21 15.13 17.69
C GLU A 198 -18.74 14.74 17.57
N ASN A 199 -18.31 13.83 18.45
CA ASN A 199 -16.97 13.26 18.50
C ASN A 199 -16.57 12.72 17.12
N GLY A 200 -15.71 13.46 16.43
CA GLY A 200 -15.09 13.04 15.17
C GLY A 200 -14.22 11.81 15.41
N GLY A 201 -14.64 10.67 14.88
CA GLY A 201 -13.72 9.56 14.65
C GLY A 201 -12.64 10.03 13.69
N GLU A 202 -11.37 9.83 14.05
CA GLU A 202 -10.21 10.20 13.24
C GLU A 202 -10.38 9.64 11.81
N GLU A 203 -10.72 10.51 10.87
CA GLU A 203 -10.52 10.25 9.45
C GLU A 203 -9.01 10.18 9.26
N ASP A 204 -8.51 8.96 9.12
CA ASP A 204 -7.10 8.70 8.82
C ASP A 204 -6.87 9.20 7.38
N ASP A 205 -6.62 10.50 7.23
CA ASP A 205 -6.41 11.16 5.96
C ASP A 205 -5.41 10.36 5.12
N ASP A 206 -5.73 10.10 3.85
CA ASP A 206 -4.85 9.30 2.99
C ASP A 206 -3.57 10.08 2.66
N MET A 207 -2.52 9.88 3.46
CA MET A 207 -1.19 10.49 3.29
C MET A 207 -0.24 9.67 2.40
N GLY A 208 -0.73 8.57 1.82
CA GLY A 208 0.06 7.59 1.08
C GLY A 208 1.06 6.82 1.95
N ALA A 209 2.18 6.42 1.33
CA ALA A 209 3.28 5.73 1.99
C ALA A 209 4.12 6.73 2.80
N GLY A 210 4.24 6.52 4.10
CA GLY A 210 5.24 7.24 4.90
C GLY A 210 6.63 6.66 4.76
N GLN A 211 6.73 5.38 4.38
CA GLN A 211 8.01 4.69 4.35
C GLN A 211 8.10 3.73 3.16
N CYS A 212 9.28 3.64 2.56
CA CYS A 212 9.69 2.54 1.70
C CYS A 212 11.01 1.96 2.22
N ILE A 213 11.06 0.64 2.39
CA ILE A 213 12.27 -0.07 2.81
C ILE A 213 12.62 -1.09 1.74
N TRP A 214 13.74 -0.89 1.05
CA TRP A 214 14.26 -1.85 0.08
C TRP A 214 15.26 -2.80 0.74
N LEU A 215 14.86 -4.05 0.84
CA LEU A 215 15.63 -5.15 1.39
C LEU A 215 16.12 -6.11 0.30
N ALA A 216 17.22 -6.78 0.56
CA ALA A 216 17.85 -7.74 -0.32
C ALA A 216 18.49 -8.89 0.47
N ARG A 217 18.90 -9.97 -0.22
CA ARG A 217 19.46 -11.20 0.38
C ARG A 217 18.53 -11.84 1.42
N ILE A 218 17.24 -11.71 1.21
CA ILE A 218 16.22 -12.19 2.13
C ILE A 218 16.09 -13.70 1.98
N ARG A 219 15.97 -14.37 3.13
CA ARG A 219 15.77 -15.81 3.22
C ARG A 219 14.47 -16.12 3.98
N PRO A 220 13.93 -17.34 3.86
CA PRO A 220 12.71 -17.72 4.59
C PRO A 220 12.79 -17.45 6.10
N GLU A 221 13.93 -17.73 6.73
CA GLU A 221 14.15 -17.50 8.16
C GLU A 221 14.07 -16.02 8.59
N ASP A 222 14.16 -15.08 7.64
CA ASP A 222 14.02 -13.65 7.92
C ASP A 222 12.56 -13.20 7.97
N CYS A 223 11.63 -13.97 7.39
CA CYS A 223 10.25 -13.52 7.14
C CYS A 223 9.48 -13.19 8.43
N GLU A 224 9.68 -13.96 9.49
CA GLU A 224 9.06 -13.68 10.79
C GLU A 224 9.44 -12.29 11.31
N ASN A 225 10.74 -11.98 11.28
CA ASN A 225 11.27 -10.70 11.75
C ASN A 225 10.90 -9.56 10.79
N ILE A 226 10.87 -9.82 9.48
CA ILE A 226 10.38 -8.85 8.50
C ILE A 226 8.93 -8.49 8.80
N VAL A 227 8.05 -9.45 9.10
CA VAL A 227 6.67 -9.15 9.50
C VAL A 227 6.66 -8.36 10.81
N LYS A 228 7.29 -8.88 11.88
CA LYS A 228 7.23 -8.30 13.22
C LYS A 228 7.81 -6.89 13.33
N TYR A 229 8.90 -6.61 12.65
CA TYR A 229 9.66 -5.36 12.81
C TYR A 229 9.55 -4.47 11.58
N THR A 230 9.77 -4.99 10.38
CA THR A 230 9.77 -4.17 9.16
C THR A 230 8.36 -3.76 8.78
N VAL A 231 7.45 -4.72 8.58
CA VAL A 231 6.08 -4.46 8.11
C VAL A 231 5.23 -3.82 9.20
N LEU A 232 5.30 -4.36 10.42
CA LEU A 232 4.45 -3.89 11.51
C LEU A 232 4.95 -2.60 12.19
N GLN A 233 6.26 -2.38 12.30
CA GLN A 233 6.83 -1.26 13.07
C GLN A 233 7.75 -0.31 12.27
N GLY A 234 8.04 -0.61 11.00
CA GLY A 234 8.91 0.22 10.18
C GLY A 234 10.39 0.18 10.53
N LYS A 235 10.82 -0.87 11.24
CA LYS A 235 12.20 -1.03 11.72
C LYS A 235 12.97 -1.99 10.83
N VAL A 236 14.22 -1.67 10.53
CA VAL A 236 15.11 -2.54 9.74
C VAL A 236 15.89 -3.46 10.66
N VAL A 237 15.74 -4.78 10.49
CA VAL A 237 16.33 -5.79 11.39
C VAL A 237 17.83 -5.98 11.15
N LYS A 238 18.24 -6.11 9.88
CA LYS A 238 19.64 -6.37 9.50
C LYS A 238 20.15 -5.32 8.50
N PRO A 239 20.31 -4.04 8.93
CA PRO A 239 20.60 -2.95 8.01
C PRO A 239 21.91 -3.16 7.22
N GLY A 240 22.99 -3.60 7.87
CA GLY A 240 24.29 -3.76 7.21
C GLY A 240 24.34 -4.85 6.11
N SER A 241 23.46 -5.86 6.16
CA SER A 241 23.48 -6.96 5.19
C SER A 241 22.31 -6.94 4.21
N GLN A 242 21.13 -6.44 4.63
CA GLN A 242 19.90 -6.51 3.86
C GLN A 242 19.44 -5.18 3.29
N LEU A 243 19.70 -4.04 3.93
CA LEU A 243 19.22 -2.75 3.43
C LEU A 243 19.91 -2.37 2.12
N ARG A 244 19.13 -1.92 1.14
CA ARG A 244 19.61 -1.41 -0.16
C ARG A 244 19.19 0.01 -0.47
N GLY A 245 18.29 0.56 0.33
CA GLY A 245 17.82 1.92 0.17
C GLY A 245 16.40 2.07 0.67
N GLY A 246 15.86 3.26 0.50
CA GLY A 246 14.51 3.58 0.93
C GLY A 246 14.37 5.02 1.39
N PHE A 247 13.19 5.32 1.91
CA PHE A 247 12.89 6.63 2.50
C PHE A 247 11.96 6.47 3.70
N ASP A 248 12.03 7.45 4.60
CA ASP A 248 11.11 7.64 5.72
C ASP A 248 10.70 9.12 5.72
N ARG A 249 9.51 9.41 5.18
CA ARG A 249 8.95 10.77 5.07
C ARG A 249 8.61 11.35 6.44
N THR A 250 8.32 10.52 7.44
CA THR A 250 8.06 10.96 8.81
C THR A 250 9.32 11.55 9.44
N LYS A 251 10.48 10.93 9.17
CA LYS A 251 11.78 11.36 9.72
C LYS A 251 12.61 12.22 8.77
N GLY A 252 12.16 12.42 7.52
CA GLY A 252 12.94 13.08 6.47
C GLY A 252 14.21 12.32 6.09
N LEU A 253 14.27 11.01 6.33
CA LEU A 253 15.46 10.19 6.07
C LEU A 253 15.40 9.53 4.70
N MET A 254 16.56 9.43 4.06
CA MET A 254 16.73 8.67 2.82
C MET A 254 17.94 7.75 2.96
N SER A 255 17.85 6.56 2.41
CA SER A 255 18.95 5.61 2.29
C SER A 255 19.16 5.32 0.82
N TRP A 256 20.41 5.44 0.36
CA TRP A 256 20.85 5.16 -1.00
C TRP A 256 21.86 4.02 -1.02
#